data_AF-A0A7S2YKD5-F1
#
_entry.id   AF-A0A7S2YKD5-F1
#
_cell.length_a   1.000
_cell.length_b   1.000
_cell.length_c   1.000
_cell.angle_alpha   90.00
_cell.angle_beta   90.00
_cell.angle_gamma   90.00
#
_symmetry.space_group_name_H-M   'P 1'
#
loop_
_entity.id
_entity.type
_entity.pdbx_description
1 polymer ?
#
loop_
_entity_poly.entity_id
_entity_poly.type
_entity_poly.pdbx_seq_one_letter_code
_entity_poly.pdbx_strand_id
1 'polypeptide(L)'
;SWVGLSVIHLGDRDVPNALIFIDKYTQIPRFLNPLVKFLQDLPELCDDDRVGSYVMEQFGSPEKLKMSVLADYFKHGFDGSGDDGGSCIDGRLTSSWNWTSRLAKKSYYHAFMLSGFQGFDGDFR
;
A
#
# COMPACT_ATOMS: atom_id res chain seq x y z
N SER A 1 4.84 -1.12 -20.57
CA SER A 1 6.25 -1.28 -20.21
C SER A 1 6.35 -1.87 -18.81
N TRP A 2 7.47 -2.51 -18.47
CA TRP A 2 7.81 -2.94 -17.10
C TRP A 2 7.96 -1.72 -16.19
N VAL A 3 7.56 -1.87 -14.92
CA VAL A 3 7.73 -0.86 -13.86
C VAL A 3 8.37 -1.58 -12.67
N GLY A 4 9.64 -1.28 -12.39
CA GLY A 4 10.46 -1.95 -11.39
C GLY A 4 11.95 -1.83 -11.73
N LEU A 5 12.82 -2.16 -10.78
CA LEU A 5 14.27 -2.18 -11.01
C LEU A 5 14.63 -3.14 -12.14
N SER A 6 15.67 -2.79 -12.90
CA SER A 6 16.26 -3.67 -13.94
C SER A 6 17.15 -4.77 -13.36
N VAL A 7 17.39 -4.73 -12.04
CA VAL A 7 18.30 -5.62 -11.31
C VAL A 7 17.60 -6.20 -10.08
N ILE A 8 17.98 -7.43 -9.71
CA ILE A 8 17.59 -8.05 -8.44
C ILE A 8 18.76 -7.90 -7.47
N HIS A 9 18.56 -7.19 -6.37
CA HIS A 9 19.55 -7.09 -5.31
C HIS A 9 19.44 -8.31 -4.39
N LEU A 10 20.49 -9.14 -4.34
CA LEU A 10 20.61 -10.23 -3.38
C LEU A 10 21.33 -9.73 -2.13
N GLY A 11 20.58 -9.59 -1.05
CA GLY A 11 21.08 -9.08 0.23
C GLY A 11 20.89 -7.58 0.38
N ASP A 12 20.58 -7.17 1.61
CA ASP A 12 20.39 -5.78 1.99
C ASP A 12 21.71 -5.27 2.60
N ARG A 13 22.50 -4.54 1.81
CA ARG A 13 23.82 -4.03 2.24
C ARG A 13 23.71 -3.03 3.40
N ASP A 14 22.52 -2.47 3.60
CA ASP A 14 22.22 -1.52 4.68
C ASP A 14 21.79 -2.23 5.97
N VAL A 15 21.85 -3.56 6.02
CA VAL A 15 21.53 -4.38 7.19
C VAL A 15 22.80 -5.06 7.70
N PRO A 16 23.67 -4.33 8.43
CA PRO A 16 24.99 -4.83 8.85
C PRO A 16 24.92 -5.88 9.97
N ASN A 17 23.78 -6.03 10.64
CA ASN A 17 23.60 -6.96 11.74
C ASN A 17 22.11 -7.31 11.97
N ALA A 18 21.87 -8.31 12.82
CA ALA A 18 20.54 -8.82 13.13
C ALA A 18 19.62 -7.80 13.81
N LEU A 19 20.16 -6.84 14.58
CA LEU A 19 19.34 -5.82 15.23
C LEU A 19 18.73 -4.86 14.19
N ILE A 20 19.54 -4.41 13.21
CA ILE A 20 19.06 -3.58 12.10
C ILE A 20 18.10 -4.37 11.20
N PHE A 21 18.31 -5.68 11.04
CA PHE A 21 17.36 -6.54 10.34
C PHE A 21 15.99 -6.52 11.02
N ILE A 22 15.94 -6.74 12.34
CA ILE A 22 14.69 -6.73 13.09
C ILE A 22 14.03 -5.35 12.99
N ASP A 23 14.77 -4.27 13.27
CA ASP A 23 14.23 -2.91 13.22
C ASP A 23 13.66 -2.55 11.84
N LYS A 24 14.39 -2.85 10.77
CA LYS A 24 13.97 -2.54 9.40
C LYS A 24 12.75 -3.34 8.97
N TYR A 25 12.77 -4.67 9.15
CA TYR A 25 11.72 -5.54 8.64
C TYR A 25 10.47 -5.55 9.52
N THR A 26 10.56 -5.15 10.79
CA THR A 26 9.38 -4.91 11.63
C THR A 26 8.57 -3.68 11.20
N GLN A 27 9.09 -2.85 10.29
CA GLN A 27 8.31 -1.76 9.68
C GLN A 27 7.32 -2.26 8.62
N ILE A 28 7.54 -3.43 8.02
CA ILE A 28 6.67 -3.96 6.94
C ILE A 28 5.20 -4.04 7.37
N PRO A 29 4.85 -4.66 8.51
CA PRO A 29 3.47 -4.72 8.94
C PRO A 29 2.90 -3.32 9.17
N ARG A 30 3.68 -2.39 9.74
CA ARG A 30 3.22 -1.03 10.03
C ARG A 30 2.67 -0.37 8.78
N PHE A 31 3.42 -0.38 7.67
CA PHE A 31 3.02 0.31 6.46
C PHE A 31 2.07 -0.51 5.56
N LEU A 32 2.10 -1.84 5.59
CA LEU A 32 1.19 -2.68 4.79
C LEU A 32 -0.18 -2.91 5.46
N ASN A 33 -0.26 -2.94 6.78
CA ASN A 33 -1.49 -3.27 7.51
C ASN A 33 -2.68 -2.39 7.11
N PRO A 34 -2.55 -1.06 6.90
CA PRO A 34 -3.67 -0.23 6.47
C PRO A 34 -4.25 -0.65 5.10
N LEU A 35 -3.40 -1.07 4.16
CA LEU A 35 -3.84 -1.61 2.88
C LEU A 35 -4.51 -2.98 3.07
N VAL A 36 -3.90 -3.88 3.84
CA VAL A 36 -4.48 -5.21 4.12
C VAL A 36 -5.85 -5.08 4.77
N LYS A 37 -5.98 -4.20 5.75
CA LYS A 37 -7.23 -3.92 6.46
C LYS A 37 -8.30 -3.40 5.50
N PHE A 38 -7.98 -2.42 4.65
CA PHE A 38 -8.92 -1.96 3.61
C PHE A 38 -9.43 -3.12 2.74
N LEU A 39 -8.55 -4.01 2.28
CA LEU A 39 -8.91 -5.11 1.39
C LEU A 39 -9.75 -6.21 2.09
N GLN A 40 -9.53 -6.40 3.40
CA GLN A 40 -10.28 -7.34 4.24
C GLN A 40 -11.65 -6.79 4.61
N ASP A 41 -11.75 -5.51 4.95
CA ASP A 41 -12.98 -4.86 5.39
C ASP A 41 -13.89 -4.46 4.22
N LEU A 42 -13.35 -4.39 2.98
CA LEU A 42 -14.11 -3.96 1.80
C LEU A 42 -15.45 -4.71 1.58
N PRO A 43 -15.54 -6.04 1.74
CA PRO A 43 -16.82 -6.75 1.61
C PRO A 43 -17.84 -6.29 2.65
N GLU A 44 -17.46 -6.22 3.93
CA GLU A 44 -18.33 -5.76 5.02
C GLU A 44 -18.73 -4.29 4.84
N LEU A 45 -17.81 -3.46 4.35
CA LEU A 45 -18.10 -2.06 4.02
C LEU A 45 -19.17 -1.95 2.92
N CYS A 46 -19.21 -2.90 1.99
CA CYS A 46 -20.21 -2.93 0.92
C CYS A 46 -21.57 -3.48 1.36
N ASP A 47 -21.71 -3.99 2.59
CA ASP A 47 -23.00 -4.39 3.15
C ASP A 47 -23.88 -3.14 3.47
N ASP A 48 -23.27 -1.96 3.59
CA ASP A 48 -24.02 -0.69 3.61
C ASP A 48 -24.51 -0.35 2.19
N ASP A 49 -25.83 -0.23 2.02
CA ASP A 49 -26.48 0.03 0.73
C ASP A 49 -25.90 1.22 -0.02
N ARG A 50 -25.51 2.29 0.69
CA ARG A 50 -25.00 3.52 0.06
C ARG A 50 -23.57 3.30 -0.43
N VAL A 51 -22.75 2.64 0.38
CA VAL A 51 -21.36 2.34 0.01
C VAL A 51 -21.31 1.29 -1.09
N GLY A 52 -22.11 0.23 -0.98
CA GLY A 52 -22.25 -0.80 -2.01
C GLY A 52 -22.69 -0.21 -3.35
N SER A 53 -23.69 0.69 -3.35
CA SER A 53 -24.14 1.40 -4.55
C SER A 53 -23.03 2.26 -5.17
N TYR A 54 -22.31 3.03 -4.35
CA TYR A 54 -21.15 3.81 -4.80
C TYR A 54 -20.07 2.92 -5.44
N VAL A 55 -19.73 1.80 -4.79
CA VAL A 55 -18.70 0.87 -5.28
C VAL A 55 -19.12 0.24 -6.60
N MET A 56 -20.39 -0.17 -6.73
CA MET A 56 -20.92 -0.69 -7.99
C MET A 56 -20.93 0.35 -9.10
N GLU A 57 -21.36 1.59 -8.83
CA GLU A 57 -21.43 2.63 -9.85
C GLU A 57 -20.03 3.03 -10.35
N GLN A 58 -19.06 3.19 -9.45
CA GLN A 58 -17.72 3.68 -9.81
C GLN A 58 -16.76 2.59 -10.27
N PHE A 59 -16.85 1.38 -9.71
CA PHE A 59 -15.87 0.32 -9.94
C PHE A 59 -16.49 -0.96 -10.53
N GLY A 60 -17.82 -1.08 -10.54
CA GLY A 60 -18.54 -2.21 -11.13
C GLY A 60 -18.52 -3.50 -10.31
N SER A 61 -17.67 -3.62 -9.30
CA SER A 61 -17.77 -4.61 -8.21
C SER A 61 -16.73 -4.34 -7.12
N PRO A 62 -16.96 -4.82 -5.88
CA PRO A 62 -15.94 -4.79 -4.83
C PRO A 62 -14.66 -5.50 -5.24
N GLU A 63 -14.76 -6.59 -6.01
CA GLU A 63 -13.62 -7.33 -6.51
C GLU A 63 -12.81 -6.54 -7.55
N LYS A 64 -13.49 -5.79 -8.44
CA LYS A 64 -12.80 -4.91 -9.39
C LYS A 64 -12.07 -3.78 -8.67
N LEU A 65 -12.68 -3.18 -7.65
CA LEU A 65 -12.03 -2.18 -6.80
C LEU A 65 -10.79 -2.76 -6.12
N LYS A 66 -10.90 -3.95 -5.50
CA LYS A 66 -9.78 -4.68 -4.89
C LYS A 66 -8.64 -4.88 -5.90
N MET A 67 -8.95 -5.38 -7.09
CA MET A 67 -7.96 -5.61 -8.14
C MET A 67 -7.34 -4.31 -8.68
N SER A 68 -8.11 -3.24 -8.83
CA SER A 68 -7.59 -1.93 -9.23
C SER A 68 -6.60 -1.37 -8.21
N VAL A 69 -6.92 -1.46 -6.93
CA VAL A 69 -6.04 -1.02 -5.84
C VAL A 69 -4.77 -1.85 -5.80
N LEU A 70 -4.89 -3.19 -5.84
CA LEU A 70 -3.73 -4.09 -5.82
C LEU A 70 -2.84 -3.91 -7.04
N ALA A 71 -3.42 -3.84 -8.24
CA ALA A 71 -2.65 -3.65 -9.47
C ALA A 71 -1.86 -2.35 -9.46
N ASP A 72 -2.47 -1.25 -8.99
CA ASP A 72 -1.80 0.03 -8.87
C ASP A 72 -0.74 0.03 -7.75
N TYR A 73 -1.03 -0.60 -6.61
CA TYR A 73 -0.06 -0.76 -5.51
C TYR A 73 1.15 -1.60 -5.92
N PHE A 74 0.97 -2.77 -6.52
CA PHE A 74 2.10 -3.59 -6.95
C PHE A 74 2.91 -2.96 -8.07
N LYS A 75 2.29 -2.10 -8.88
CA LYS A 75 2.99 -1.39 -9.96
C LYS A 75 3.84 -0.23 -9.46
N HIS A 76 3.40 0.46 -8.41
CA HIS A 76 3.97 1.75 -8.01
C HIS A 76 4.48 1.79 -6.57
N GLY A 77 3.98 0.92 -5.70
CA GLY A 77 4.44 0.76 -4.30
C GLY A 77 5.76 -0.01 -4.18
N PHE A 78 6.20 -0.70 -5.24
CA PHE A 78 7.47 -1.43 -5.28
C PHE A 78 8.27 -1.15 -6.57
N ASP A 79 8.14 0.06 -7.13
CA ASP A 79 8.73 0.39 -8.44
C ASP A 79 10.23 0.71 -8.42
N GLY A 80 10.86 0.72 -7.24
CA GLY A 80 12.28 1.02 -7.08
C GLY A 80 12.69 2.47 -7.32
N SER A 81 11.74 3.42 -7.37
CA SER A 81 12.02 4.85 -7.50
C SER A 81 12.53 5.53 -6.21
N GLY A 82 12.65 4.77 -5.11
CA GLY A 82 13.28 5.22 -3.85
C GLY A 82 14.80 5.27 -3.97
N ASP A 83 15.43 6.18 -3.23
CA ASP A 83 16.86 6.50 -3.36
C ASP A 83 17.77 5.27 -3.21
N ASP A 84 18.74 5.18 -4.11
CA ASP A 84 19.82 4.18 -4.21
C ASP A 84 19.47 2.68 -4.19
N GLY A 85 18.24 2.28 -4.54
CA GLY A 85 17.82 0.88 -4.41
C GLY A 85 17.92 0.37 -2.96
N GLY A 86 18.06 1.31 -2.02
CA GLY A 86 18.00 1.09 -0.59
C GLY A 86 16.69 0.42 -0.30
N SER A 87 16.80 -0.79 0.25
CA SER A 87 15.74 -1.76 0.52
C SER A 87 14.35 -1.15 0.56
N CYS A 88 13.45 -1.71 -0.25
CA CYS A 88 12.04 -1.33 -0.44
C CYS A 88 11.18 -1.29 0.85
N ILE A 89 11.80 -1.35 2.02
CA ILE A 89 11.26 -1.61 3.35
C ILE A 89 11.57 -0.45 4.32
N ASP A 90 12.41 0.53 3.96
CA ASP A 90 12.56 1.76 4.76
C ASP A 90 11.33 2.65 4.62
N GLY A 91 10.46 2.66 5.63
CA GLY A 91 9.09 3.18 5.55
C GLY A 91 8.96 4.66 5.18
N ARG A 92 10.03 5.46 5.16
CA ARG A 92 9.95 6.92 4.87
C ARG A 92 10.51 7.36 3.52
N LEU A 93 11.35 6.54 2.89
CA LEU A 93 12.03 6.85 1.61
C LEU A 93 11.64 5.88 0.48
N THR A 94 10.64 5.02 0.71
CA THR A 94 10.22 3.98 -0.23
C THR A 94 9.14 4.43 -1.20
N SER A 95 9.06 3.71 -2.32
CA SER A 95 7.99 3.82 -3.31
C SER A 95 6.61 3.50 -2.73
N SER A 96 6.53 2.61 -1.73
CA SER A 96 5.30 2.34 -0.96
C SER A 96 4.80 3.58 -0.22
N TRP A 97 5.69 4.33 0.45
CA TRP A 97 5.34 5.59 1.10
C TRP A 97 4.94 6.67 0.09
N ASN A 98 5.66 6.78 -1.03
CA ASN A 98 5.31 7.70 -2.12
C ASN A 98 3.96 7.35 -2.77
N TRP A 99 3.62 6.07 -2.87
CA TRP A 99 2.30 5.64 -3.35
C TRP A 99 1.19 6.18 -2.45
N THR A 100 1.38 6.12 -1.13
CA THR A 100 0.41 6.66 -0.17
C THR A 100 0.29 8.16 -0.16
N SER A 101 1.40 8.89 -0.29
CA SER A 101 1.34 10.36 -0.34
C SER A 101 0.52 10.85 -1.55
N ARG A 102 0.38 9.99 -2.57
CA ARG A 102 -0.44 10.24 -3.76
C ARG A 102 -1.85 9.66 -3.67
N LEU A 103 -2.22 8.95 -2.60
CA LEU A 103 -3.51 8.29 -2.45
C LEU A 103 -4.69 9.24 -2.65
N ALA A 104 -4.58 10.48 -2.15
CA ALA A 104 -5.59 11.54 -2.31
C ALA A 104 -5.88 11.91 -3.78
N LYS A 105 -5.00 11.55 -4.72
CA LYS A 105 -5.15 11.79 -6.16
C LYS A 105 -5.66 10.56 -6.93
N LYS A 106 -5.87 9.43 -6.26
CA LYS A 106 -6.27 8.17 -6.89
C LYS A 106 -7.80 8.06 -6.93
N SER A 107 -8.33 7.42 -7.98
CA SER A 107 -9.78 7.29 -8.20
C SER A 107 -10.52 6.58 -7.06
N TYR A 108 -9.82 5.71 -6.33
CA TYR A 108 -10.35 4.95 -5.20
C TYR A 108 -10.09 5.61 -3.83
N TYR A 109 -9.67 6.88 -3.79
CA TYR A 109 -9.42 7.60 -2.55
C TYR A 109 -10.63 7.59 -1.60
N HIS A 110 -11.83 7.86 -2.12
CA HIS A 110 -13.04 7.89 -1.30
C HIS A 110 -13.40 6.53 -0.72
N ALA A 111 -13.13 5.43 -1.43
CA ALA A 111 -13.30 4.09 -0.88
C ALA A 111 -12.38 3.84 0.33
N PHE A 112 -11.13 4.31 0.26
CA PHE A 112 -10.21 4.26 1.41
C PHE A 112 -10.73 5.10 2.58
N MET A 113 -11.22 6.32 2.34
CA MET A 113 -11.78 7.17 3.41
C MET A 113 -13.00 6.53 4.09
N LEU A 114 -13.88 5.91 3.30
CA LEU A 114 -15.05 5.20 3.82
C LEU A 114 -14.68 3.98 4.67
N SER A 115 -13.56 3.30 4.37
CA SER A 115 -13.02 2.21 5.19
C SER A 115 -12.36 2.67 6.51
N GLY A 116 -12.30 3.99 6.77
CA GLY A 116 -11.63 4.54 7.93
C GLY A 116 -10.10 4.59 7.80
N PHE A 117 -9.56 4.60 6.58
CA PHE A 117 -8.13 4.74 6.36
C PHE A 117 -7.62 6.10 6.85
N GLN A 118 -6.59 6.10 7.70
CA GLN A 118 -6.00 7.31 8.28
C GLN A 118 -4.57 7.60 7.76
N GLY A 119 -3.92 6.62 7.12
CA GLY A 119 -2.53 6.71 6.67
C GLY A 119 -1.77 5.39 6.87
N PHE A 120 -0.51 5.34 6.42
CA PHE A 120 0.37 4.17 6.56
C PHE A 120 0.89 3.94 7.98
N ASP A 121 0.88 4.97 8.82
CA ASP A 121 1.31 4.83 10.22
C ASP A 121 0.16 4.53 11.19
N GLY A 122 -1.09 4.49 10.70
CA GLY A 122 -2.26 4.32 11.55
C GLY A 122 -2.34 5.36 12.67
N ASP A 123 -3.09 5.03 13.72
CA ASP A 123 -3.14 5.76 14.99
C ASP A 123 -2.07 5.14 15.91
N PHE A 124 -1.17 5.95 16.50
CA PHE A 124 -0.28 5.49 17.57
C PHE A 124 -1.16 5.20 18.80
N ARG A 125 -1.66 3.96 18.94
CA ARG A 125 -2.36 3.50 20.14
C ARG A 125 -1.63 2.33 20.77
#